data_AF-A0A7R9P160-F1
#
_entry.id   AF-A0A7R9P160-F1
#
_cell.length_a   1.000
_cell.length_b   1.000
_cell.length_c   1.000
_cell.angle_alpha   90.00
_cell.angle_beta   90.00
_cell.angle_gamma   90.00
#
_symmetry.space_group_name_H-M   'P 1'
#
loop_
_entity.id
_entity.type
_entity.pdbx_description
1 polymer ?
#
loop_
_entity_poly.entity_id
_entity_poly.type
_entity_poly.pdbx_seq_one_letter_code
_entity_poly.pdbx_strand_id
1 'polypeptide(L)' 'MDGPNANLKFKTLLQEHTISVTDNEASIRKELSNMSFEQLLQLKEELGTKVYNEAIFGASSMNDNNFKRANKNR' A
#
# COMPACT_ATOMS: atom_id res chain seq x y z
N MET A 1 44.85 -1.22 10.82
CA MET A 1 44.44 -0.16 9.87
C MET A 1 43.43 -0.82 8.95
N ASP A 2 42.23 -1.08 9.47
CA ASP A 2 41.24 -1.91 8.78
C ASP A 2 40.22 -0.97 8.15
N GLY A 3 40.33 -0.82 6.83
CA GLY A 3 39.46 0.03 6.03
C GLY A 3 38.01 -0.45 6.09
N PRO A 4 37.03 0.45 5.92
CA PRO A 4 35.62 0.08 5.99
C PRO A 4 35.28 -0.92 4.88
N ASN A 5 34.91 -2.13 5.30
CA ASN A 5 34.43 -3.21 4.46
C ASN A 5 33.27 -2.71 3.57
N ALA A 6 33.49 -2.70 2.25
CA ALA A 6 32.55 -2.19 1.26
C ALA A 6 31.14 -2.80 1.38
N ASN A 7 31.03 -4.03 1.90
CA ASN A 7 29.77 -4.72 2.10
C ASN A 7 28.88 -4.05 3.19
N LEU A 8 29.49 -3.44 4.20
CA LEU A 8 28.74 -2.62 5.17
C LEU A 8 28.21 -1.33 4.55
N LYS A 9 28.95 -0.73 3.60
CA LYS A 9 28.57 0.53 2.95
C LYS A 9 27.32 0.38 2.08
N PHE A 10 27.17 -0.77 1.41
CA PHE A 10 25.96 -1.09 0.64
C PHE A 10 24.78 -1.42 1.54
N LYS A 11 25.01 -2.11 2.67
CA LYS A 11 23.97 -2.41 3.65
C LYS A 11 23.41 -1.15 4.31
N THR A 12 24.26 -0.18 4.66
CA THR A 12 23.81 1.13 5.19
C THR A 12 23.05 1.95 4.15
N LEU A 13 23.49 1.94 2.88
CA LEU A 13 22.84 2.71 1.82
C LEU A 13 21.44 2.17 1.47
N LEU A 14 21.25 0.84 1.55
CA LEU A 14 19.93 0.21 1.38
C LEU A 14 19.00 0.44 2.58
N GLN A 15 19.55 0.73 3.77
CA GLN A 15 18.79 0.95 4.99
C GLN A 15 18.20 2.37 5.08
N GLU A 16 18.75 3.36 4.37
CA GLU A 16 18.21 4.73 4.37
C GLU A 16 17.02 4.92 3.40
N HIS A 17 16.79 3.99 2.47
CA HIS A 17 15.65 4.03 1.53
C HIS A 17 14.52 3.06 1.84
N THR A 18 14.56 2.35 2.97
CA THR A 18 13.36 1.76 3.56
C THR A 18 12.73 2.78 4.49
N ILE A 19 12.10 3.79 3.89
CA ILE A 19 11.06 4.56 4.57
C ILE A 19 10.12 3.51 5.19
N SER A 20 9.90 3.58 6.51
CA SER A 20 9.06 2.65 7.24
C SER A 20 7.63 2.66 6.66
N VAL A 21 7.37 1.74 5.73
CA VAL A 21 6.08 1.59 5.05
C VAL A 21 4.94 1.47 6.06
N THR A 22 5.22 0.92 7.24
CA THR A 22 4.26 0.72 8.33
C THR A 22 3.82 2.00 9.04
N ASP A 23 4.70 2.98 9.21
CA ASP A 23 4.35 4.24 9.90
C ASP A 23 3.54 5.15 8.98
N ASN A 24 3.83 5.09 7.68
CA ASN A 24 3.10 5.83 6.65
C ASN A 24 1.65 5.37 6.52
N GLU A 25 1.38 4.06 6.55
CA GLU A 25 0.02 3.52 6.45
C GLU A 25 -0.89 4.02 7.58
N ALA A 26 -0.38 4.04 8.82
CA ALA A 26 -1.13 4.54 9.97
C ALA A 26 -1.43 6.04 9.85
N SER A 27 -0.46 6.82 9.36
CA SER A 27 -0.62 8.26 9.10
C SER A 27 -1.65 8.52 8.00
N ILE A 28 -1.58 7.78 6.89
CA ILE A 28 -2.51 7.88 5.77
C ILE A 28 -3.94 7.53 6.23
N ARG A 29 -4.12 6.46 7.01
CA ARG A 29 -5.43 6.11 7.58
C ARG A 29 -5.99 7.20 8.49
N LYS A 30 -5.13 7.83 9.29
CA LYS A 30 -5.52 8.96 10.16
C LYS A 30 -5.94 10.19 9.35
N GLU A 31 -5.22 10.50 8.29
CA GLU A 31 -5.54 11.59 7.37
C GLU A 31 -6.88 11.33 6.66
N LEU A 32 -7.07 10.13 6.10
CA LEU A 32 -8.32 9.72 5.46
C LEU A 32 -9.51 9.76 6.43
N SER A 33 -9.30 9.41 7.70
CA SER A 33 -10.36 9.49 8.72
C SER A 33 -10.78 10.93 9.05
N ASN A 34 -9.93 11.92 8.77
CA ASN A 34 -10.24 13.34 8.99
C ASN A 34 -10.85 14.03 7.74
N MET A 35 -10.77 13.39 6.56
CA MET A 35 -11.37 13.92 5.33
C MET A 35 -12.90 13.81 5.35
N SER A 36 -13.57 14.73 4.66
CA SER A 36 -15.03 14.67 4.51
C SER A 36 -15.44 13.57 3.51
N PHE A 37 -16.72 13.16 3.57
CA PHE A 37 -17.25 12.16 2.65
C PHE A 37 -17.10 12.54 1.18
N GLU A 38 -17.32 13.81 0.84
CA GLU A 38 -17.17 14.33 -0.52
C GLU A 38 -15.73 14.22 -1.01
N GLN A 39 -14.76 14.55 -0.15
CA GLN A 39 -13.34 14.44 -0.46
C GLN A 39 -12.92 12.98 -0.66
N LEU A 40 -13.42 12.06 0.18
CA LEU A 40 -13.15 10.63 0.03
C LEU A 40 -13.76 10.07 -1.26
N LEU A 41 -14.94 10.55 -1.66
CA LEU A 41 -15.59 10.14 -2.90
C LEU A 41 -14.80 10.61 -4.12
N GLN A 42 -14.41 11.89 -4.13
CA GLN A 42 -13.59 12.45 -5.22
C GLN A 42 -12.25 11.72 -5.33
N LEU A 43 -11.57 11.49 -4.20
CA LEU A 43 -10.31 10.76 -4.16
C LEU A 43 -10.45 9.33 -4.71
N LYS A 44 -11.56 8.66 -4.39
CA LYS A 44 -11.87 7.32 -4.90
C LYS A 44 -12.17 7.31 -6.40
N GLU A 45 -12.79 8.36 -6.93
CA GLU A 45 -13.04 8.53 -8.37
C GLU A 45 -11.74 8.79 -9.14
N GLU A 46 -10.84 9.59 -8.59
CA GLU A 46 -9.55 9.93 -9.20
C GLU A 46 -8.56 8.74 -9.20
N LEU A 47 -8.41 8.05 -8.06
CA LEU A 47 -7.49 6.91 -7.93
C LEU A 47 -8.07 5.59 -8.44
N GLY A 48 -9.39 5.49 -8.47
CA GLY A 48 -10.12 4.26 -8.73
C GLY A 48 -10.22 3.33 -7.52
N THR A 49 -11.25 2.47 -7.55
CA THR A 49 -11.65 1.60 -6.44
C THR A 49 -10.57 0.60 -6.04
N LYS A 50 -9.78 0.08 -6.99
CA LYS A 50 -8.76 -0.95 -6.71
C LYS A 50 -7.63 -0.41 -5.84
N VAL A 51 -7.03 0.70 -6.26
CA VAL A 51 -5.88 1.33 -5.61
C VAL A 51 -6.27 1.88 -4.24
N TYR A 52 -7.43 2.56 -4.18
CA TYR A 52 -7.96 3.08 -2.92
C TYR A 52 -8.19 1.97 -1.88
N ASN A 53 -8.81 0.86 -2.29
CA ASN A 53 -9.07 -0.26 -1.39
C ASN A 53 -7.78 -0.94 -0.92
N GLU A 54 -6.79 -1.11 -1.81
CA GLU A 54 -5.47 -1.64 -1.41
C GLU A 54 -4.76 -0.74 -0.40
N ALA A 55 -4.81 0.59 -0.59
CA ALA A 55 -4.18 1.54 0.32
C ALA A 55 -4.84 1.54 1.71
N ILE A 56 -6.16 1.37 1.79
CA ILE A 56 -6.87 1.34 3.07
C ILE A 56 -6.76 -0.02 3.76
N PHE A 57 -7.12 -1.07 3.05
CA PHE A 57 -7.29 -2.41 3.64
C PHE A 57 -6.05 -3.30 3.52
N GLY A 58 -5.04 -2.88 2.76
CA GLY A 58 -3.86 -3.68 2.45
C GLY A 58 -4.15 -4.77 1.40
N ALA A 59 -3.08 -5.38 0.88
CA ALA A 59 -3.16 -6.42 -0.15
C ALA A 59 -3.87 -7.71 0.32
N SER A 60 -4.08 -7.88 1.62
CA SER A 60 -4.58 -9.11 2.24
C SER A 60 -6.11 -9.18 2.38
N SER A 61 -6.86 -8.12 2.09
CA SER A 61 -8.32 -8.10 2.30
C SER A 61 -9.14 -8.25 1.02
N MET A 62 -8.51 -8.33 -0.16
CA MET A 62 -9.24 -8.72 -1.36
C MET A 62 -9.58 -10.19 -1.20
N ASN A 63 -10.72 -10.46 -0.55
CA ASN A 63 -11.35 -11.76 -0.55
C ASN A 63 -11.27 -12.27 -1.98
N ASP A 64 -10.59 -13.41 -2.16
CA ASP A 64 -10.67 -14.24 -3.34
C ASP A 64 -12.12 -14.66 -3.48
N ASN A 65 -12.97 -13.73 -3.92
CA ASN A 65 -14.27 -14.02 -4.46
C ASN A 65 -13.92 -14.82 -5.71
N ASN A 66 -13.77 -16.13 -5.51
CA ASN A 66 -13.68 -17.14 -6.53
C ASN A 66 -15.03 -17.09 -7.21
N PHE A 67 -15.21 -16.06 -8.06
CA PHE A 67 -16.30 -15.96 -8.99
C PHE A 67 -16.17 -17.21 -9.81
N LYS A 68 -16.95 -18.23 -9.41
CA LYS A 68 -17.20 -19.40 -10.23
C LYS A 68 -17.78 -18.81 -11.50
N ARG A 69 -16.94 -18.61 -12.51
CA ARG A 69 -17.35 -18.32 -13.87
C ARG A 69 -18.05 -19.59 -14.30
N ALA A 70 -19.27 -19.78 -13.81
CA ALA A 70 -20.15 -20.83 -14.22
C ALA A 70 -20.42 -20.50 -15.68
N ASN A 71 -19.69 -21.21 -16.53
CA ASN A 71 -19.80 -21.16 -17.98
C ASN A 71 -21.28 -20.94 -18.37
N LYS A 72 -21.57 -19.79 -18.98
CA LYS A 72 -22.91 -19.46 -19.49
C LYS A 72 -23.19 -20.09 -20.86
N ASN A 73 -22.27 -20.91 -21.37
CA ASN A 73 -22.45 -21.80 -22.51
C ASN A 73 -22.62 -23.25 -22.02
N ARG A 74 -23.64 -23.48 -21.20
CA ARG A 74 -24.30 -24.78 -21.06
C ARG A 74 -25.74 -24.57 -21.50
#